data_AF-A0A8X6H8M1-F1
#
_entry.id   AF-A0A8X6H8M1-F1
#
_cell.length_a   1.000
_cell.length_b   1.000
_cell.length_c   1.000
_cell.angle_alpha   90.00
_cell.angle_beta   90.00
_cell.angle_gamma   90.00
#
_symmetry.space_group_name_H-M   'P 1'
#
loop_
_entity.id
_entity.type
_entity.pdbx_description
1 polymer ?
#
loop_
_entity_poly.entity_id
_entity_poly.type
_entity_poly.pdbx_seq_one_letter_code
_entity_poly.pdbx_strand_id
1 'polypeptide(L)'
;MLQTTVTRKYTLYSIALFSALRRCASKNLDLQDQPGETSDIDVSYLNQVLTDNNLTAKVVAFCRDNANVNFGGASRRGTNNVLTKLQSSLKKPLIGIGCGALVIDNAIKSAADGLPLDCENIIVKIHSFFYIYTIRV
;
A
#
# COMPACT_ATOMS: atom_id res chain seq x y z
N MET A 1 -20.56 -26.11 -9.00
CA MET A 1 -20.31 -24.68 -9.25
C MET A 1 -19.37 -24.21 -8.16
N LEU A 2 -18.07 -24.04 -8.44
CA LEU A 2 -17.14 -23.46 -7.48
C LEU A 2 -17.41 -21.96 -7.44
N GLN A 3 -17.94 -21.45 -6.32
CA GLN A 3 -17.94 -20.02 -6.04
C GLN A 3 -16.47 -19.60 -5.97
N THR A 4 -15.97 -18.94 -7.01
CA THR A 4 -14.70 -18.22 -6.95
C THR A 4 -14.89 -17.06 -5.97
N THR A 5 -14.41 -17.24 -4.74
CA THR A 5 -14.30 -16.17 -3.75
C THR A 5 -13.36 -15.12 -4.33
N VAL A 6 -13.89 -14.08 -4.97
CA VAL A 6 -13.09 -12.96 -5.46
C VAL A 6 -12.55 -12.25 -4.23
N THR A 7 -11.23 -12.29 -4.04
CA THR A 7 -10.54 -11.58 -2.95
C THR A 7 -10.80 -10.08 -3.11
N ARG A 8 -11.64 -9.53 -2.24
CA ARG A 8 -11.91 -8.10 -2.18
C ARG A 8 -10.83 -7.38 -1.39
N LYS A 9 -10.38 -6.23 -1.89
CA LYS A 9 -9.40 -5.38 -1.21
C LYS A 9 -9.95 -3.99 -1.00
N TYR A 10 -9.71 -3.45 0.20
CA TYR A 10 -10.00 -2.06 0.51
C TYR A 10 -8.77 -1.20 0.28
N THR A 11 -8.90 -0.18 -0.57
CA THR A 11 -7.83 0.79 -0.82
C THR A 11 -8.28 2.16 -0.35
N LEU A 12 -7.53 2.73 0.61
CA LEU A 12 -7.69 4.10 1.07
C LEU A 12 -6.82 5.03 0.24
N TYR A 13 -7.43 6.06 -0.33
CA TYR A 13 -6.74 7.11 -1.08
C TYR A 13 -6.72 8.38 -0.25
N SER A 14 -5.52 8.88 -0.01
CA SER A 14 -5.28 10.05 0.84
C SER A 14 -4.35 11.02 0.14
N ILE A 15 -4.52 12.31 0.44
CA ILE A 15 -3.60 13.35 0.04
C ILE A 15 -2.90 13.93 1.27
N ALA A 16 -1.60 14.19 1.12
CA ALA A 16 -0.84 15.01 2.05
C ALA A 16 -0.51 16.33 1.36
N LEU A 17 -0.92 17.44 1.97
CA LEU A 17 -0.62 18.79 1.54
C LEU A 17 0.43 19.39 2.46
N PHE A 18 1.49 19.91 1.86
CA PHE A 18 2.47 20.72 2.56
C PHE A 18 2.24 22.19 2.20
N SER A 19 1.99 23.01 3.21
CA SER A 19 1.99 24.47 3.07
C SER A 19 2.90 25.05 4.14
N ALA A 20 3.80 25.96 3.72
CA ALA A 20 4.71 26.66 4.64
C ALA A 20 3.97 27.39 5.77
N LEU A 21 2.70 27.77 5.55
CA LEU A 21 1.87 28.47 6.52
C LEU A 21 0.97 27.54 7.36
N ARG A 22 0.66 26.31 6.91
CA ARG A 22 -0.34 25.44 7.55
C ARG A 22 0.21 24.11 8.09
N ARG A 23 1.53 23.93 8.16
CA ARG A 23 2.18 22.63 8.44
C ARG A 23 1.71 21.54 7.43
N CYS A 24 2.13 20.30 7.64
CA CYS A 24 1.66 19.17 6.85
C CYS A 24 0.24 18.80 7.29
N ALA A 25 -0.71 18.75 6.34
CA ALA A 25 -2.08 18.33 6.58
C ALA A 25 -2.40 17.13 5.68
N SER A 26 -2.98 16.07 6.25
CA SER A 26 -3.48 14.93 5.50
C SER A 26 -5.01 14.93 5.45
N LYS A 27 -5.57 14.47 4.34
CA LYS A 27 -7.00 14.27 4.16
C LYS A 27 -7.26 12.98 3.40
N ASN A 28 -8.15 12.15 3.93
CA ASN A 28 -8.67 10.98 3.23
C ASN A 28 -9.64 11.48 2.15
N LEU A 29 -9.42 11.06 0.90
CA LEU A 29 -10.26 11.43 -0.23
C LEU A 29 -11.37 10.41 -0.45
N ASP A 30 -11.00 9.13 -0.43
CA ASP A 30 -11.97 8.06 -0.60
C ASP A 30 -11.45 6.71 -0.10
N LEU A 31 -12.36 5.80 0.23
CA LEU A 31 -12.12 4.40 0.58
C LEU A 31 -12.93 3.52 -0.35
N GLN A 32 -12.27 2.65 -1.10
CA GLN A 32 -12.93 1.80 -2.07
C GLN A 32 -12.74 0.33 -1.82
N ASP A 33 -13.78 -0.43 -2.14
CA ASP A 33 -13.75 -1.88 -2.30
C ASP A 33 -13.45 -2.23 -3.76
N GLN A 34 -12.35 -2.93 -4.00
CA GLN A 34 -11.90 -3.30 -5.34
C GLN A 34 -11.94 -4.82 -5.57
N PRO A 35 -12.34 -5.25 -6.78
CA PRO A 35 -12.43 -6.67 -7.14
C PRO A 35 -11.06 -7.33 -7.39
N GLY A 36 -9.96 -6.57 -7.33
CA GLY A 36 -8.60 -7.05 -7.55
C GLY A 36 -7.57 -5.92 -7.48
N GLU A 37 -6.31 -6.26 -7.72
CA GLU A 37 -5.17 -5.34 -7.59
C GLU A 37 -4.30 -5.40 -8.85
N THR A 38 -4.69 -4.62 -9.86
CA THR A 38 -3.89 -4.41 -11.08
C THR A 38 -3.60 -2.93 -11.24
N SER A 39 -2.49 -2.62 -11.90
CA SER A 39 -2.10 -1.23 -12.11
C SER A 39 -3.12 -0.44 -12.96
N ASP A 40 -3.90 -1.12 -13.83
CA ASP A 40 -4.97 -0.48 -14.61
C ASP A 40 -6.18 -0.10 -13.73
N ILE A 41 -6.59 -1.01 -12.84
CA ILE A 41 -7.69 -0.76 -11.89
C ILE A 41 -7.31 0.41 -10.97
N ASP A 42 -6.11 0.37 -10.39
CA ASP A 42 -5.63 1.42 -9.50
C ASP A 42 -5.53 2.79 -10.19
N VAL A 43 -5.02 2.83 -11.43
CA VAL A 43 -4.83 4.10 -12.15
C VAL A 43 -6.15 4.68 -12.61
N SER A 44 -7.06 3.86 -13.14
CA SER A 44 -8.40 4.34 -13.53
C SER A 44 -9.11 4.98 -12.35
N TYR A 45 -9.03 4.35 -11.18
CA TYR A 45 -9.61 4.86 -9.97
C TYR A 45 -8.92 6.11 -9.42
N LEU A 46 -7.58 6.14 -9.39
CA LEU A 46 -6.82 7.34 -9.00
C LEU A 46 -7.17 8.54 -9.89
N ASN A 47 -7.29 8.34 -11.21
CA ASN A 47 -7.70 9.39 -12.12
C ASN A 47 -9.10 9.92 -11.80
N GLN A 48 -10.04 9.04 -11.47
CA GLN A 48 -11.38 9.41 -11.05
C GLN A 48 -11.34 10.29 -9.80
N VAL A 49 -10.72 9.82 -8.71
CA VAL A 49 -10.62 10.57 -7.44
C VAL A 49 -9.94 11.93 -7.63
N LEU A 50 -8.87 11.97 -8.42
CA LEU A 50 -8.16 13.21 -8.71
C LEU A 50 -9.01 14.20 -9.50
N THR A 51 -9.81 13.71 -10.44
CA THR A 51 -10.72 14.53 -11.25
C THR A 51 -11.86 15.06 -10.40
N ASP A 52 -12.53 14.18 -9.63
CA ASP A 52 -13.66 14.52 -8.77
C ASP A 52 -13.29 15.58 -7.71
N ASN A 53 -12.03 15.58 -7.26
CA ASN A 53 -11.51 16.54 -6.29
C ASN A 53 -10.76 17.73 -6.92
N ASN A 54 -10.69 17.84 -8.25
CA ASN A 54 -9.96 18.90 -8.96
C ASN A 54 -8.46 18.99 -8.55
N LEU A 55 -7.81 17.83 -8.40
CA LEU A 55 -6.42 17.69 -7.94
C LEU A 55 -5.43 17.30 -9.04
N THR A 56 -5.89 16.92 -10.23
CA THR A 56 -5.09 16.45 -11.37
C THR A 56 -3.84 17.30 -11.61
N ALA A 57 -3.98 18.64 -11.61
CA ALA A 57 -2.87 19.57 -11.80
C ALA A 57 -1.93 19.70 -10.57
N LYS A 58 -2.42 19.42 -9.36
CA LYS A 58 -1.72 19.70 -8.07
C LYS A 58 -0.87 18.53 -7.56
N VAL A 59 -1.10 17.31 -8.04
CA VAL A 59 -0.31 16.14 -7.60
C VAL A 59 1.15 16.27 -8.02
N VAL A 60 2.09 16.09 -7.10
CA VAL A 60 3.54 16.17 -7.39
C VAL A 60 4.27 14.86 -7.08
N ALA A 61 3.69 14.03 -6.21
CA ALA A 61 4.30 12.79 -5.75
C ALA A 61 3.23 11.71 -5.61
N PHE A 62 3.66 10.46 -5.77
CA PHE A 62 2.89 9.26 -5.53
C PHE A 62 3.60 8.43 -4.47
N CYS A 63 2.86 8.05 -3.42
CA CYS A 63 3.39 7.25 -2.31
C CYS A 63 2.56 5.98 -2.16
N ARG A 64 3.23 4.82 -2.11
CA ARG A 64 2.62 3.51 -1.79
C ARG A 64 3.68 2.56 -1.27
N ASP A 65 3.27 1.36 -0.89
CA ASP A 65 4.20 0.27 -0.61
C ASP A 65 5.05 -0.12 -1.84
N ASN A 66 6.10 -0.90 -1.59
CA ASN A 66 7.04 -1.32 -2.62
C ASN A 66 6.54 -2.50 -3.49
N ALA A 67 5.24 -2.85 -3.46
CA ALA A 67 4.71 -3.91 -4.30
C ALA A 67 4.98 -3.61 -5.78
N ASN A 68 5.25 -4.66 -6.56
CA ASN A 68 5.66 -4.54 -7.95
C ASN A 68 4.64 -3.78 -8.81
N VAL A 69 3.35 -3.91 -8.48
CA VAL A 69 2.25 -3.20 -9.17
C VAL A 69 2.38 -1.68 -9.07
N ASN A 70 3.06 -1.15 -8.04
CA ASN A 70 3.16 0.29 -7.79
C ASN A 70 4.35 0.94 -8.48
N PHE A 71 5.52 0.27 -8.44
CA PHE A 71 6.79 0.86 -8.84
C PHE A 71 7.57 0.03 -9.89
N GLY A 72 7.07 -1.12 -10.32
CA GLY A 72 7.73 -1.95 -11.34
C GLY A 72 8.94 -2.72 -10.81
N GLY A 73 8.92 -3.10 -9.53
CA GLY A 73 9.95 -3.90 -8.86
C GLY A 73 11.06 -3.10 -8.18
N ALA A 74 11.97 -3.81 -7.52
CA ALA A 74 13.07 -3.21 -6.74
C ALA A 74 13.94 -2.25 -7.56
N SER A 75 14.27 -2.62 -8.80
CA SER A 75 15.06 -1.79 -9.72
C SER A 75 14.26 -0.66 -10.37
N ARG A 76 12.94 -0.57 -10.12
CA ARG A 76 12.02 0.42 -10.71
C ARG A 76 12.06 0.53 -12.24
N ARG A 77 12.31 -0.59 -12.93
CA ARG A 77 12.47 -0.64 -14.40
C ARG A 77 11.20 -1.05 -15.14
N GLY A 78 10.30 -1.81 -14.51
CA GLY A 78 9.07 -2.24 -15.18
C GLY A 78 8.17 -1.04 -15.46
N THR A 79 7.54 -0.98 -16.64
CA THR A 79 6.65 0.12 -17.04
C THR A 79 5.17 -0.18 -16.78
N ASN A 80 4.82 -1.44 -16.55
CA ASN A 80 3.45 -1.88 -16.25
C ASN A 80 3.11 -1.71 -14.76
N ASN A 81 3.20 -0.47 -14.27
CA ASN A 81 2.98 -0.13 -12.87
C ASN A 81 2.15 1.16 -12.71
N VAL A 82 1.61 1.39 -11.51
CA VAL A 82 0.74 2.53 -11.21
C VAL A 82 1.47 3.87 -11.44
N LEU A 83 2.71 4.03 -10.96
CA LEU A 83 3.45 5.28 -11.10
C LEU A 83 3.62 5.69 -12.56
N THR A 84 4.13 4.79 -13.42
CA THR A 84 4.40 5.07 -14.84
C THR A 84 3.11 5.35 -15.60
N LYS A 85 2.05 4.58 -15.35
CA LYS A 85 0.75 4.78 -15.98
C LYS A 85 0.08 6.08 -15.51
N LEU A 86 0.19 6.43 -14.23
CA LEU A 86 -0.33 7.67 -13.68
C LEU A 86 0.42 8.90 -14.23
N GLN A 87 1.74 8.83 -14.37
CA GLN A 87 2.54 9.88 -15.02
C GLN A 87 2.10 10.10 -16.48
N SER A 88 1.85 9.00 -17.21
CA SER A 88 1.36 9.05 -18.59
C SER A 88 -0.03 9.69 -18.68
N SER A 89 -0.93 9.32 -17.76
CA SER A 89 -2.29 9.88 -17.66
C SER A 89 -2.28 11.39 -17.35
N LEU A 90 -1.49 11.81 -16.36
CA LEU A 90 -1.39 13.20 -15.94
C LEU A 90 -0.49 14.06 -16.85
N LYS A 91 0.20 13.42 -17.82
CA LYS A 91 1.17 14.04 -18.74
C LYS A 91 2.23 14.88 -18.01
N LYS A 92 2.66 14.42 -16.82
CA LYS A 92 3.69 15.09 -16.01
C LYS A 92 4.52 14.10 -15.21
N PRO A 93 5.80 14.42 -14.94
CA PRO A 93 6.60 13.60 -14.04
C PRO A 93 6.04 13.69 -12.61
N LEU A 94 6.07 12.55 -11.92
CA LEU A 94 5.70 12.41 -10.50
C LEU A 94 6.87 11.81 -9.74
N ILE A 95 7.08 12.26 -8.51
CA ILE A 95 8.07 11.67 -7.60
C ILE A 95 7.48 10.41 -6.96
N GLY A 96 8.12 9.25 -7.18
CA GLY A 96 7.72 7.98 -6.56
C GLY A 96 8.37 7.77 -5.19
N ILE A 97 7.57 7.80 -4.12
CA ILE A 97 8.01 7.68 -2.73
C ILE A 97 7.56 6.33 -2.17
N GLY A 98 8.48 5.59 -1.54
CA GLY A 98 8.13 4.33 -0.88
C GLY A 98 7.51 4.56 0.51
N CYS A 99 6.64 3.65 0.93
CA CYS A 99 6.09 3.66 2.28
C CYS A 99 7.18 3.41 3.33
N GLY A 100 7.50 4.43 4.13
CA GLY A 100 8.52 4.33 5.19
C GLY A 100 8.17 3.29 6.27
N ALA A 101 6.88 3.16 6.62
CA ALA A 101 6.44 2.12 7.55
C ALA A 101 6.75 0.71 7.03
N LEU A 102 6.54 0.46 5.75
CA LEU A 102 6.85 -0.83 5.16
C LEU A 102 8.36 -1.09 5.05
N VAL A 103 9.16 -0.05 4.82
CA VAL A 103 10.63 -0.20 4.83
C VAL A 103 11.10 -0.68 6.21
N ILE A 104 10.57 -0.09 7.28
CA ILE A 104 10.91 -0.49 8.66
C ILE A 104 10.40 -1.90 8.95
N ASP A 105 9.16 -2.22 8.59
CA ASP A 105 8.57 -3.54 8.79
C ASP A 105 9.35 -4.65 8.05
N ASN A 106 9.72 -4.41 6.78
CA ASN A 106 10.57 -5.33 6.03
C ASN A 106 11.96 -5.50 6.67
N ALA A 107 12.56 -4.42 7.19
CA ALA A 107 13.85 -4.49 7.86
C ALA A 107 13.77 -5.33 9.15
N ILE A 108 12.71 -5.16 9.94
CA ILE A 108 12.48 -5.96 11.16
C ILE A 108 12.27 -7.43 10.80
N LYS A 109 11.45 -7.73 9.79
CA LYS A 109 11.23 -9.09 9.31
C LYS A 109 12.53 -9.75 8.87
N SER A 110 13.31 -9.08 8.01
CA SER A 110 14.60 -9.61 7.57
C SER A 110 15.59 -9.81 8.71
N ALA A 111 15.58 -8.95 9.74
CA ALA A 111 16.41 -9.14 10.93
C ALA A 111 15.95 -10.35 11.76
N ALA A 112 14.63 -10.52 11.93
CA ALA A 112 14.04 -11.65 12.64
C ALA A 112 14.32 -12.99 11.93
N ASP A 113 14.20 -13.02 10.59
CA ASP A 113 14.53 -14.19 9.76
C ASP A 113 16.01 -14.59 9.87
N GLY A 114 16.88 -13.64 10.21
CA GLY A 114 18.31 -13.88 10.44
C GLY A 114 18.66 -14.43 11.82
N LEU A 115 17.70 -14.47 12.77
CA LEU A 115 17.96 -15.04 14.08
C LEU A 115 18.00 -16.58 14.00
N PRO A 116 18.93 -17.25 14.71
CA PRO A 116 18.95 -18.71 14.80
C PRO A 116 17.86 -19.24 15.76
N LEU A 117 16.73 -18.54 15.83
CA LEU A 117 15.64 -18.74 16.75
C LEU A 117 14.35 -18.62 15.94
N ASP A 118 13.50 -19.64 16.00
CA ASP A 118 12.20 -19.61 15.35
C ASP A 118 11.21 -18.81 16.24
N CYS A 119 11.26 -17.48 16.11
CA CYS A 119 10.43 -16.56 16.88
C CYS A 119 8.93 -16.83 16.66
N GLU A 120 8.54 -17.22 15.44
CA GLU A 120 7.14 -17.57 15.12
C GLU A 120 6.68 -18.77 15.95
N ASN A 121 7.49 -19.83 16.01
CA ASN A 121 7.19 -21.02 16.82
C ASN A 121 7.15 -20.72 18.33
N ILE A 122 8.02 -19.84 18.83
CA ILE A 122 7.96 -19.39 20.23
C ILE A 122 6.63 -18.67 20.50
N ILE A 123 6.24 -17.73 19.64
CA ILE A 123 5.00 -16.98 19.77
C ILE A 123 3.78 -17.91 19.69
N VAL A 124 3.76 -18.84 18.73
CA VAL A 124 2.68 -19.82 18.55
C VAL A 124 2.56 -20.73 19.78
N LYS A 125 3.68 -21.15 20.40
CA LYS A 125 3.66 -21.95 21.63
C LYS A 125 3.09 -21.16 22.82
N ILE A 126 3.50 -19.91 22.99
CA ILE A 126 2.98 -19.03 24.05
C ILE A 126 1.48 -18.80 23.85
N HIS A 127 1.06 -18.45 22.64
CA HIS A 127 -0.35 -18.26 22.29
C HIS A 127 -1.17 -19.53 22.55
N SER A 128 -0.68 -20.69 22.10
CA SER A 128 -1.35 -21.98 22.30
C SER A 128 -1.50 -22.36 23.77
N PHE A 129 -0.47 -22.09 24.58
CA PHE A 129 -0.54 -22.30 26.03
C PHE A 129 -1.68 -21.48 26.64
N PHE A 130 -1.70 -20.17 26.40
CA PHE A 130 -2.74 -19.31 26.96
C PHE A 130 -4.13 -19.61 26.37
N TYR A 131 -4.25 -19.90 25.07
CA TYR A 131 -5.51 -20.25 24.43
C TYR A 131 -6.13 -21.53 24.98
N ILE A 132 -5.34 -22.59 25.17
CA ILE A 132 -5.85 -23.84 25.76
C ILE A 132 -6.27 -23.62 27.22
N TYR A 133 -5.48 -22.87 27.99
CA TYR A 133 -5.77 -22.60 29.39
C TYR A 133 -6.96 -21.65 29.61
N THR A 134 -7.26 -20.74 28.68
CA THR A 134 -8.45 -19.85 28.78
C THR A 134 -9.75 -20.54 28.38
N ILE A 135 -9.71 -21.65 27.65
CA ILE A 135 -10.90 -22.39 27.20
C ILE A 135 -11.24 -23.57 28.14
N ARG A 136 -10.28 -24.04 28.94
CA ARG A 136 -10.54 -25.02 30.01
C ARG A 136 -11.13 -24.33 31.24
N VAL A 137 -12.42 -24.00 31.18
CA VAL A 137 -13.28 -23.72 32.35
C VAL A 137 -14.33 -24.80 32.45
#